data_AF-A0A6B3HYP8-F1
#
_entry.id   AF-A0A6B3HYP8-F1
#
_cell.length_a   1.000
_cell.length_b   1.000
_cell.length_c   1.000
_cell.angle_alpha   90.00
_cell.angle_beta   90.00
_cell.angle_gamma   90.00
#
_symmetry.space_group_name_H-M   'P 1'
#
loop_
_entity.id
_entity.type
_entity.pdbx_description
1 polymer ?
#
loop_
_entity_poly.entity_id
_entity_poly.type
_entity_poly.pdbx_seq_one_letter_code
_entity_poly.pdbx_strand_id
1 'polypeptide(L)'
;MTTTNAEGAAPAPSADTDPRPSPGPGKKSVTGTRRVIAAAFLLPALVLLGALVLYPIGYSVYRSFFDQAGTGFAGIDNYKALFTDATILTAVKNNAIWVVFAPTVATALGLIFAVLTERIR
;
A
#
# COMPACT_ATOMS: atom_id res chain seq x y z
N MET A 1 -79.63 38.44 45.14
CA MET A 1 -79.08 39.10 43.95
C MET A 1 -77.55 39.03 44.07
N THR A 2 -76.91 37.95 43.58
CA THR A 2 -76.33 37.80 42.21
C THR A 2 -75.12 38.73 41.99
N THR A 3 -73.90 38.22 42.18
CA THR A 3 -72.92 37.82 41.12
C THR A 3 -72.52 39.01 40.23
N THR A 4 -71.25 39.36 40.03
CA THR A 4 -70.28 38.49 39.35
C THR A 4 -68.89 39.11 39.43
N ASN A 5 -67.89 38.24 39.61
CA ASN A 5 -66.50 38.53 39.30
C ASN A 5 -66.38 38.83 37.80
N ALA A 6 -65.61 39.87 37.46
CA ALA A 6 -65.16 40.12 36.10
C ALA A 6 -63.76 39.51 35.95
N GLU A 7 -63.75 38.38 35.27
CA GLU A 7 -62.59 37.64 34.81
C GLU A 7 -62.03 38.26 33.53
N GLY A 8 -60.69 38.21 33.39
CA GLY A 8 -60.05 38.00 32.09
C GLY A 8 -59.79 39.23 31.22
N ALA A 9 -58.53 39.68 31.19
CA ALA A 9 -57.80 39.97 29.95
C ALA A 9 -56.38 40.45 30.27
N ALA A 10 -55.49 39.51 30.58
CA ALA A 10 -54.06 39.72 30.34
C ALA A 10 -53.72 39.07 29.00
N PRO A 11 -53.35 39.82 27.94
CA PRO A 11 -52.56 39.25 26.86
C PRO A 11 -51.10 39.30 27.31
N ALA A 12 -50.64 38.21 27.95
CA ALA A 12 -49.22 37.96 28.06
C ALA A 12 -48.61 37.85 26.65
N PRO A 13 -47.42 38.40 26.41
CA PRO A 13 -46.82 38.45 25.08
C PRO A 13 -46.56 37.04 24.56
N SER A 14 -47.13 36.76 23.39
CA SER A 14 -46.76 35.62 22.54
C SER A 14 -45.27 35.75 22.17
N ALA A 15 -44.43 35.00 22.87
CA ALA A 15 -43.07 34.71 22.47
C ALA A 15 -42.71 33.31 22.95
N ASP A 16 -43.27 32.32 22.25
CA ASP A 16 -42.60 31.03 22.06
C ASP A 16 -41.23 31.30 21.43
N THR A 17 -40.22 31.56 22.26
CA THR A 17 -38.83 31.39 21.87
C THR A 17 -38.34 30.11 22.51
N ASP A 18 -38.87 29.00 22.01
CA ASP A 18 -38.25 27.68 22.15
C ASP A 18 -36.86 27.78 21.48
N PRO A 19 -35.75 27.73 22.24
CA PRO A 19 -34.43 27.80 21.65
C PRO A 19 -34.14 26.42 21.05
N ARG A 20 -34.66 26.19 19.84
CA ARG A 20 -34.22 25.05 19.04
C ARG A 20 -32.70 25.14 18.92
N PRO A 21 -31.96 24.09 19.29
CA PRO A 21 -30.52 24.11 19.14
C PRO A 21 -30.19 24.25 17.65
N SER A 22 -29.56 25.36 17.30
CA SER A 22 -29.03 25.59 15.95
C SER A 22 -28.13 24.41 15.56
N PRO A 23 -28.29 23.83 14.36
CA PRO A 23 -27.43 22.74 13.91
C PRO A 23 -26.00 23.28 13.81
N GLY A 24 -25.10 22.76 14.66
CA GLY A 24 -23.68 23.12 14.65
C GLY A 24 -23.04 22.83 13.29
N PRO A 25 -21.99 23.59 12.92
CA PRO A 25 -21.37 23.48 11.60
C PRO A 25 -20.86 22.07 11.37
N GLY A 26 -21.34 21.43 10.30
CA GLY A 26 -20.99 20.07 9.93
C GLY A 26 -19.48 19.87 9.86
N LYS A 27 -18.98 18.91 10.64
CA LYS A 27 -17.58 18.49 10.60
C LYS A 27 -17.28 17.97 9.19
N LYS A 28 -16.60 18.80 8.39
CA LYS A 28 -16.16 18.46 7.04
C LYS A 28 -15.26 17.22 7.17
N SER A 29 -15.66 16.13 6.55
CA SER A 29 -14.93 14.85 6.58
C SER A 29 -13.49 15.05 6.10
N VAL A 30 -12.53 14.98 7.04
CA VAL A 30 -11.09 15.22 6.82
C VAL A 30 -10.39 13.96 6.27
N THR A 31 -11.11 13.09 5.56
CA THR A 31 -10.54 11.85 5.04
C THR A 31 -9.56 12.11 3.88
N GLY A 32 -9.82 13.16 3.07
CA GLY A 32 -8.96 13.53 1.93
C GLY A 32 -7.61 14.12 2.36
N THR A 33 -7.61 15.03 3.33
CA THR A 33 -6.38 15.67 3.84
C THR A 33 -5.41 14.65 4.45
N ARG A 34 -5.94 13.61 5.10
CA ARG A 34 -5.11 12.55 5.71
C ARG A 34 -4.32 11.74 4.68
N ARG A 35 -4.88 11.48 3.50
CA ARG A 35 -4.17 10.76 2.41
C ARG A 35 -3.07 11.62 1.78
N VAL A 36 -3.33 12.92 1.59
CA VAL A 36 -2.34 13.85 1.05
C VAL A 36 -1.15 14.01 2.00
N ILE A 37 -1.42 14.13 3.31
CA ILE A 37 -0.36 14.18 4.32
C ILE A 37 0.42 12.85 4.33
N ALA A 38 -0.26 11.71 4.37
CA ALA A 38 0.42 10.40 4.31
C ALA A 38 1.27 10.25 3.04
N ALA A 39 0.76 10.66 1.88
CA ALA A 39 1.50 10.65 0.62
C ALA A 39 2.71 11.59 0.69
N ALA A 40 2.58 12.80 1.22
CA ALA A 40 3.70 13.75 1.34
C ALA A 40 4.85 13.20 2.21
N PHE A 41 4.54 12.41 3.25
CA PHE A 41 5.56 11.75 4.07
C PHE A 41 6.13 10.47 3.43
N LEU A 42 5.33 9.69 2.70
CA LEU A 42 5.80 8.47 2.03
C LEU A 42 6.55 8.76 0.72
N LEU A 43 6.16 9.80 -0.01
CA LEU A 43 6.65 10.08 -1.36
C LEU A 43 8.16 10.25 -1.44
N PRO A 44 8.86 10.95 -0.52
CA PRO A 44 10.32 11.05 -0.56
C PRO A 44 11.00 9.69 -0.44
N ALA A 45 10.51 8.84 0.47
CA ALA A 45 11.04 7.49 0.64
C ALA A 45 10.75 6.61 -0.58
N LEU A 46 9.55 6.73 -1.16
CA LEU A 46 9.14 5.97 -2.33
C LEU A 46 9.89 6.39 -3.60
N VAL A 47 10.14 7.69 -3.76
CA VAL A 47 10.95 8.24 -4.86
C VAL A 47 12.40 7.83 -4.69
N LEU A 48 12.97 7.91 -3.48
CA LEU A 48 14.34 7.50 -3.25
C LEU A 48 14.52 5.99 -3.49
N LEU A 49 13.65 5.16 -2.92
CA LEU A 49 13.65 3.71 -3.12
C LEU A 49 13.42 3.35 -4.59
N GLY A 50 12.43 4.00 -5.21
CA GLY A 50 12.11 3.85 -6.62
C GLY A 50 13.30 4.22 -7.49
N ALA A 51 13.94 5.37 -7.27
CA ALA A 51 15.12 5.78 -8.02
C ALA A 51 16.28 4.80 -7.82
N LEU A 52 16.54 4.36 -6.58
CA LEU A 52 17.64 3.44 -6.28
C LEU A 52 17.45 2.07 -6.94
N VAL A 53 16.21 1.60 -7.09
CA VAL A 53 15.89 0.31 -7.73
C VAL A 53 15.71 0.45 -9.24
N LEU A 54 14.94 1.42 -9.70
CA LEU A 54 14.61 1.63 -11.12
C LEU A 54 15.82 2.13 -11.93
N TYR A 55 16.68 2.96 -11.34
CA TYR A 55 17.88 3.44 -12.02
C TYR A 55 18.82 2.31 -12.47
N PRO A 56 19.29 1.39 -11.60
CA PRO A 56 20.16 0.30 -12.02
C PRO A 56 19.43 -0.70 -12.93
N ILE A 57 18.13 -0.91 -12.76
CA ILE A 57 17.35 -1.76 -13.68
C ILE A 57 17.30 -1.14 -15.08
N GLY A 58 16.91 0.12 -15.18
CA GLY A 58 16.86 0.85 -16.46
C GLY A 58 18.24 0.93 -17.11
N TYR A 59 19.28 1.19 -16.32
CA TYR A 59 20.67 1.17 -16.79
C TYR A 59 21.09 -0.22 -17.29
N SER A 60 20.73 -1.29 -16.59
CA SER A 60 21.03 -2.67 -17.00
C SER A 60 20.31 -3.05 -18.28
N VAL A 61 19.04 -2.65 -18.43
CA VAL A 61 18.24 -2.85 -19.65
C VAL A 61 18.83 -2.03 -20.81
N TYR A 62 19.22 -0.78 -20.58
CA TYR A 62 19.90 0.01 -21.61
C TYR A 62 21.22 -0.64 -22.03
N ARG A 63 22.04 -1.07 -21.05
CA ARG A 63 23.32 -1.75 -21.30
C ARG A 63 23.17 -3.10 -22.00
N SER A 64 22.08 -3.84 -21.80
CA SER A 64 21.90 -5.17 -22.42
C SER A 64 21.72 -5.11 -23.95
N PHE A 65 21.34 -3.96 -24.50
CA PHE A 65 21.26 -3.74 -25.95
C PHE A 65 22.63 -3.53 -26.64
N PHE A 66 23.70 -3.29 -25.87
CA PHE A 66 25.05 -3.10 -26.39
C PHE A 66 25.90 -4.36 -26.22
N ASP A 67 26.94 -4.49 -27.04
CA ASP A 67 27.91 -5.57 -26.90
C ASP A 67 28.68 -5.49 -25.56
N GLN A 68 29.36 -6.57 -25.19
CA GLN A 68 30.14 -6.65 -23.96
C GLN A 68 31.25 -5.58 -23.86
N ALA A 69 31.78 -5.11 -25.01
CA ALA A 69 32.80 -4.07 -25.10
C ALA A 69 32.21 -2.63 -25.09
N GLY A 70 30.89 -2.48 -25.21
CA GLY A 70 30.20 -1.21 -25.40
C GLY A 70 30.44 -0.55 -26.76
N THR A 71 30.98 -1.27 -27.75
CA THR A 71 31.44 -0.70 -29.03
C THR A 71 30.43 -0.79 -30.16
N GLY A 72 29.46 -1.70 -30.06
CA GLY A 72 28.43 -1.95 -31.07
C GLY A 72 27.06 -2.27 -30.45
N PHE A 73 26.00 -1.96 -31.19
CA PHE A 73 24.63 -2.34 -30.82
C PHE A 73 24.41 -3.82 -31.15
N ALA A 74 24.35 -4.67 -30.12
CA ALA A 74 24.16 -6.12 -30.25
C ALA A 74 22.67 -6.53 -30.24
N GLY A 75 21.77 -5.63 -29.86
CA GLY A 75 20.33 -5.85 -29.91
C GLY A 75 19.88 -7.11 -29.14
N ILE A 76 19.16 -8.01 -29.83
CA ILE A 76 18.58 -9.24 -29.25
C ILE A 76 19.58 -10.42 -29.27
N ASP A 77 20.72 -10.30 -29.97
CA ASP A 77 21.65 -11.41 -30.11
C ASP A 77 22.34 -11.77 -28.78
N ASN A 78 22.52 -10.80 -27.87
CA ASN A 78 22.91 -11.06 -26.47
C ASN A 78 21.91 -11.97 -25.75
N TYR A 79 20.60 -11.81 -26.02
CA TYR A 79 19.58 -12.64 -25.38
C TYR A 79 19.57 -14.06 -25.95
N LYS A 80 19.86 -14.25 -27.25
CA LYS A 80 20.02 -15.60 -27.82
C LYS A 80 21.16 -16.36 -27.16
N ALA A 81 22.28 -15.70 -26.90
CA ALA A 81 23.42 -16.31 -26.21
C ALA A 81 23.04 -16.86 -24.81
N LEU A 82 22.19 -16.15 -24.06
CA LEU A 82 21.67 -16.61 -22.77
C LEU A 82 20.89 -17.93 -22.86
N PHE A 83 20.21 -18.17 -23.98
CA PHE A 83 19.40 -19.37 -24.21
C PHE A 83 20.13 -20.50 -24.93
N THR A 84 21.32 -20.24 -25.48
CA THR A 84 22.12 -21.26 -26.19
C THR A 84 23.34 -21.72 -25.41
N ASP A 85 23.84 -20.92 -24.46
CA ASP A 85 25.01 -21.28 -23.65
C ASP A 85 24.63 -22.32 -22.59
N ALA A 86 25.21 -23.52 -22.71
CA ALA A 86 24.98 -24.63 -21.78
C ALA A 86 25.39 -24.31 -20.34
N THR A 87 26.40 -23.46 -20.13
CA THR A 87 26.85 -23.01 -18.81
C THR A 87 25.79 -22.14 -18.15
N ILE A 88 25.25 -21.18 -18.90
CA ILE A 88 24.19 -20.29 -18.43
C ILE A 88 22.93 -21.09 -18.12
N LEU A 89 22.51 -21.98 -19.02
CA LEU A 89 21.34 -22.83 -18.81
C LEU A 89 21.49 -23.75 -17.59
N THR A 90 22.70 -24.30 -17.37
CA THR A 90 22.98 -25.12 -16.19
C THR A 90 22.89 -24.29 -14.91
N ALA A 91 23.45 -23.07 -14.90
CA ALA A 91 23.36 -22.17 -13.77
C ALA A 91 21.90 -21.74 -13.49
N VAL A 92 21.12 -21.43 -14.52
CA VAL A 92 19.69 -21.08 -14.40
C VAL A 92 18.89 -22.26 -13.84
N LYS A 93 19.09 -23.47 -14.36
CA LYS A 93 18.43 -24.68 -13.86
C LYS A 93 18.76 -24.93 -12.38
N ASN A 94 20.03 -24.81 -12.01
CA ASN A 94 20.45 -25.00 -10.62
C ASN A 94 19.82 -23.95 -9.70
N ASN A 95 19.79 -22.68 -10.09
CA ASN A 95 19.10 -21.63 -9.32
C ASN A 95 17.59 -21.89 -9.21
N ALA A 96 16.94 -22.31 -10.30
CA ALA A 96 15.52 -22.65 -10.29
C ALA A 96 15.21 -23.81 -9.32
N ILE A 97 16.06 -24.84 -9.29
CA ILE A 97 15.94 -25.93 -8.31
C ILE A 97 16.03 -25.38 -6.89
N TRP A 98 17.02 -24.52 -6.60
CA TRP A 98 17.19 -23.92 -5.27
C TRP A 98 16.02 -23.03 -4.85
N VAL A 99 15.44 -22.25 -5.77
CA VAL A 99 14.27 -21.39 -5.51
C VAL A 99 13.06 -22.18 -5.03
N VAL A 100 12.89 -23.43 -5.49
CA VAL A 100 11.79 -24.30 -5.04
C VAL A 100 12.21 -25.14 -3.83
N PHE A 101 13.41 -25.72 -3.87
CA PHE A 101 13.89 -26.64 -2.86
C PHE A 101 14.07 -25.98 -1.50
N ALA A 102 14.74 -24.82 -1.42
CA ALA A 102 15.03 -24.18 -0.15
C ALA A 102 13.77 -23.76 0.62
N PRO A 103 12.79 -23.05 0.01
CA PRO A 103 11.54 -22.73 0.71
C PRO A 103 10.75 -23.98 1.10
N THR A 104 10.68 -25.00 0.22
CA THR A 104 9.94 -26.23 0.51
C THR A 104 10.52 -26.95 1.74
N VAL A 105 11.84 -27.11 1.79
CA VAL A 105 12.51 -27.75 2.93
C VAL A 105 12.36 -26.89 4.19
N ALA A 106 12.55 -25.57 4.09
CA ALA A 106 12.37 -24.67 5.23
C ALA A 106 10.94 -24.73 5.80
N THR A 107 9.92 -24.75 4.93
CA THR A 107 8.51 -24.88 5.33
C THR A 107 8.22 -26.26 5.93
N ALA A 108 8.68 -27.34 5.30
CA ALA A 108 8.48 -28.69 5.81
C ALA A 108 9.10 -28.87 7.21
N LEU A 109 10.35 -28.42 7.39
CA LEU A 109 11.01 -28.44 8.69
C LEU A 109 10.28 -27.56 9.71
N GLY A 110 9.88 -26.35 9.32
CA GLY A 110 9.10 -25.45 10.19
C GLY A 110 7.80 -26.09 10.67
N LEU A 111 7.08 -26.80 9.79
CA LEU A 111 5.86 -27.53 10.14
C LEU A 111 6.14 -28.72 11.07
N ILE A 112 7.20 -29.50 10.80
CA ILE A 112 7.60 -30.62 11.68
C ILE A 112 7.88 -30.11 13.09
N PHE A 113 8.66 -29.03 13.23
CA PHE A 113 8.96 -28.44 14.53
C PHE A 113 7.70 -27.88 15.20
N ALA A 114 6.83 -27.20 14.46
CA ALA A 114 5.58 -26.67 15.00
C ALA A 114 4.70 -27.77 15.60
N VAL A 115 4.50 -28.87 14.88
CA VAL A 115 3.69 -30.01 15.35
C VAL A 115 4.37 -30.73 16.52
N LEU A 116 5.69 -30.90 16.47
CA LEU A 116 6.42 -31.54 17.57
C LEU A 116 6.31 -30.73 18.86
N THR A 117 6.44 -29.40 18.78
CA THR A 117 6.25 -28.52 19.94
C THR A 117 4.82 -28.54 20.46
N GLU A 118 3.81 -28.61 19.58
CA GLU A 118 2.40 -28.75 19.98
C GLU A 118 2.14 -30.06 20.73
N ARG A 119 2.77 -31.17 20.30
CA ARG A 119 2.61 -32.50 20.92
C ARG A 119 3.32 -32.65 22.27
N ILE A 120 4.33 -31.83 22.56
CA ILE A 120 5.12 -31.90 23.80
C ILE A 120 4.45 -31.11 24.93
N ARG A 121 3.51 -30.21 24.63
CA ARG A 121 2.74 -29.45 25.61
C ARG A 121 1.45 -30.15 26.01
#